data_AF-A0AAV0DB26-F1
#
_entry.id   AF-A0AAV0DB26-F1
#
_cell.length_a   1.000
_cell.length_b   1.000
_cell.length_c   1.000
_cell.angle_alpha   90.00
_cell.angle_beta   90.00
_cell.angle_gamma   90.00
#
_symmetry.space_group_name_H-M   'P 1'
#
loop_
_entity.id
_entity.type
_entity.pdbx_description
1 polymer ?
#
loop_
_entity_poly.entity_id
_entity_poly.type
_entity_poly.pdbx_seq_one_letter_code
_entity_poly.pdbx_strand_id
1 'polypeptide(L)'
;MAPLRSSEPSTSGTAIPEENPNDVLRVVPIPAEVDGDDSSSSDVYPDGTKSGDELEVMKAGPPSGASCHKLDLALIRLRRQKLTAQNRAQIQMLLPDSVNFRLQSGLHPMRHFPGMVVVHFDSLKAGLRFPLHPFFVSLLNYYNIVSAQIMPNSYRAMAGFICHCVEAKVTPSLDLFHYFFSIIPQQAQGYLVASSRSGHILFSKAPSSIKEWKDRFFFVSVPTGLIPRKWNAFPPKSPEPFISEDLSQDIIAVEAGGCFQIMPYLTPERLIKAGIGTARIPGLT
;
A
#
# COMPACT_ATOMS: atom_id res chain seq x y z
N MET A 1 -40.44 -57.89 35.83
CA MET A 1 -40.20 -56.45 35.61
C MET A 1 -38.78 -56.29 35.08
N ALA A 2 -38.66 -56.11 33.76
CA ALA A 2 -37.40 -55.86 33.05
C ALA A 2 -37.48 -54.43 32.49
N PRO A 3 -36.42 -53.60 32.57
CA PRO A 3 -36.49 -52.25 32.05
C PRO A 3 -36.19 -52.22 30.54
N LEU A 4 -36.92 -51.32 29.89
CA LEU A 4 -36.98 -51.05 28.47
C LEU A 4 -35.65 -50.51 27.91
N ARG A 5 -35.19 -51.12 26.82
CA ARG A 5 -34.11 -50.64 25.95
C ARG A 5 -34.63 -49.42 25.17
N SER A 6 -34.11 -48.24 25.49
CA SER A 6 -34.35 -47.01 24.71
C SER A 6 -33.13 -46.72 23.84
N SER A 7 -33.42 -46.42 22.58
CA SER A 7 -32.53 -46.16 21.46
C SER A 7 -31.73 -44.86 21.60
N GLU A 8 -30.42 -44.93 21.34
CA GLU A 8 -29.56 -43.77 21.11
C GLU A 8 -29.79 -43.19 19.71
N PRO A 9 -29.85 -41.86 19.52
CA PRO A 9 -29.60 -41.23 18.24
C PRO A 9 -28.13 -40.82 18.12
N SER A 10 -27.48 -41.38 17.10
CA SER A 10 -26.20 -40.95 16.54
C SER A 10 -26.26 -39.48 16.13
N THR A 11 -25.49 -38.62 16.79
CA THR A 11 -25.20 -37.27 16.30
C THR A 11 -23.75 -37.22 15.84
N SER A 12 -23.57 -37.17 14.53
CA SER A 12 -22.28 -36.90 13.90
C SER A 12 -21.85 -35.48 14.27
N GLY A 13 -20.90 -35.35 15.20
CA GLY A 13 -20.22 -34.10 15.46
C GLY A 13 -19.34 -33.73 14.27
N THR A 14 -19.84 -32.88 13.38
CA THR A 14 -19.00 -32.20 12.40
C THR A 14 -18.12 -31.21 13.18
N ALA A 15 -16.84 -31.55 13.32
CA ALA A 15 -15.84 -30.68 13.90
C ALA A 15 -15.84 -29.33 13.17
N ILE A 16 -16.09 -28.26 13.91
CA ILE A 16 -15.84 -26.89 13.47
C ILE A 16 -14.31 -26.79 13.30
N PRO A 17 -13.78 -26.36 12.14
CA PRO A 17 -12.34 -26.15 12.02
C PRO A 17 -11.94 -25.03 12.98
N GLU A 18 -11.02 -25.31 13.90
CA GLU A 18 -10.34 -24.28 14.70
C GLU A 18 -9.78 -23.21 13.76
N GLU A 19 -10.26 -21.97 13.88
CA GLU A 19 -9.66 -20.83 13.20
C GLU A 19 -8.23 -20.64 13.72
N ASN A 20 -7.27 -20.74 12.80
CA ASN A 20 -5.85 -20.55 13.05
C ASN A 20 -5.58 -19.12 13.58
N PRO A 21 -5.02 -18.95 14.79
CA PRO A 21 -4.78 -17.65 15.42
C PRO A 21 -3.66 -16.81 14.76
N ASN A 22 -3.19 -17.16 13.55
CA ASN A 22 -2.19 -16.42 12.78
C ASN A 22 -2.78 -15.38 11.80
N ASP A 23 -4.09 -15.14 11.79
CA ASP A 23 -4.77 -14.17 10.89
C ASP A 23 -4.70 -12.71 11.39
N VAL A 24 -3.79 -12.45 12.33
CA VAL A 24 -3.37 -11.14 12.83
C VAL A 24 -2.37 -10.53 11.83
N LEU A 25 -2.21 -9.20 11.80
CA LEU A 25 -1.29 -8.41 10.95
C LEU A 25 0.22 -8.76 11.09
N ARG A 26 0.61 -10.04 11.14
CA ARG A 26 1.98 -10.52 10.99
C ARG A 26 2.15 -11.03 9.57
N VAL A 27 2.84 -10.25 8.73
CA VAL A 27 3.39 -10.75 7.49
C VAL A 27 4.49 -11.76 7.87
N VAL A 28 4.21 -13.05 7.71
CA VAL A 28 5.24 -14.10 7.76
C VAL A 28 6.18 -13.88 6.56
N PRO A 29 7.52 -13.90 6.74
CA PRO A 29 8.46 -13.87 5.62
C PRO A 29 8.23 -15.08 4.72
N ILE A 30 8.05 -14.85 3.42
CA ILE A 30 8.02 -15.93 2.42
C ILE A 30 9.43 -16.55 2.40
N PRO A 31 9.58 -17.88 2.45
CA PRO A 31 10.88 -18.54 2.29
C PRO A 31 11.49 -18.15 0.95
N ALA A 32 12.81 -17.93 0.91
CA ALA A 32 13.53 -17.74 -0.33
C ALA A 32 13.25 -18.95 -1.25
N GLU A 33 12.77 -18.69 -2.46
CA GLU A 33 12.84 -19.70 -3.51
C GLU A 33 14.33 -20.04 -3.67
N VAL A 34 14.64 -21.30 -3.39
CA VAL A 34 15.94 -21.89 -3.69
C VAL A 34 15.98 -22.00 -5.20
N ASP A 35 16.61 -21.03 -5.86
CA ASP A 35 17.02 -21.19 -7.25
C ASP A 35 17.95 -22.41 -7.29
N GLY A 36 17.44 -23.48 -7.89
CA GLY A 36 18.18 -24.69 -8.13
C GLY A 36 19.40 -24.38 -8.98
N ASP A 37 20.56 -24.75 -8.45
CA ASP A 37 21.78 -24.98 -9.21
C ASP A 37 21.47 -25.82 -10.45
N ASP A 38 21.71 -25.25 -11.63
CA ASP A 38 22.12 -26.03 -12.79
C ASP A 38 23.26 -25.27 -13.50
N SER A 39 24.43 -25.29 -12.87
CA SER A 39 25.69 -24.93 -13.50
C SER A 39 26.45 -26.21 -13.86
N SER A 40 26.15 -26.75 -15.03
CA SER A 40 27.11 -27.50 -15.86
C SER A 40 27.29 -26.68 -17.15
N SER A 41 28.44 -26.48 -17.76
CA SER A 41 29.77 -27.02 -17.60
C SER A 41 30.72 -26.10 -18.38
N SER A 42 31.92 -25.86 -17.81
CA SER A 42 33.21 -25.62 -18.48
C SER A 42 33.39 -24.46 -19.47
N ASP A 43 34.04 -23.40 -18.99
CA ASP A 43 35.03 -22.64 -19.75
C ASP A 43 36.25 -23.53 -20.09
N VAL A 44 36.55 -23.70 -21.39
CA VAL A 44 37.89 -24.03 -21.88
C VAL A 44 38.10 -23.32 -23.23
N TYR A 45 39.04 -22.39 -23.27
CA TYR A 45 39.85 -22.12 -24.47
C TYR A 45 41.31 -22.27 -24.04
N PRO A 46 42.17 -22.90 -24.87
CA PRO A 46 42.91 -22.06 -25.81
C PRO A 46 43.29 -22.70 -27.16
N ASP A 47 43.54 -21.78 -28.11
CA ASP A 47 44.52 -21.75 -29.20
C ASP A 47 44.43 -22.70 -30.42
N GLY A 48 44.70 -22.14 -31.61
CA GLY A 48 44.83 -22.91 -32.87
C GLY A 48 44.54 -22.14 -34.17
N THR A 49 45.55 -21.43 -34.68
CA THR A 49 45.70 -20.86 -36.03
C THR A 49 45.33 -21.78 -37.22
N LYS A 50 44.75 -21.20 -38.29
CA LYS A 50 45.08 -21.29 -39.76
C LYS A 50 43.85 -21.00 -40.65
N SER A 51 43.83 -19.90 -41.43
CA SER A 51 44.24 -19.73 -42.85
C SER A 51 43.14 -20.02 -43.88
N GLY A 52 42.90 -19.10 -44.83
CA GLY A 52 42.29 -19.40 -46.14
C GLY A 52 41.23 -18.39 -46.60
N ASP A 53 41.53 -17.71 -47.71
CA ASP A 53 40.73 -16.72 -48.44
C ASP A 53 39.36 -17.22 -48.94
N GLU A 54 38.37 -16.32 -49.10
CA GLU A 54 37.82 -15.91 -50.41
C GLU A 54 36.50 -15.09 -50.34
N LEU A 55 36.49 -14.05 -51.18
CA LEU A 55 35.39 -13.40 -51.90
C LEU A 55 34.35 -12.50 -51.19
N GLU A 56 34.51 -11.21 -51.51
CA GLU A 56 33.47 -10.19 -51.56
C GLU A 56 32.24 -10.63 -52.39
N VAL A 57 31.04 -10.40 -51.84
CA VAL A 57 29.87 -10.00 -52.65
C VAL A 57 29.13 -8.90 -51.89
N MET A 58 29.27 -7.66 -52.37
CA MET A 58 28.40 -6.55 -52.02
C MET A 58 26.97 -6.85 -52.50
N LYS A 59 26.00 -6.87 -51.57
CA LYS A 59 24.61 -6.55 -51.89
C LYS A 59 24.14 -5.47 -50.94
N ALA A 60 23.82 -4.31 -51.52
CA ALA A 60 23.28 -3.15 -50.84
C ALA A 60 22.01 -3.50 -50.05
N GLY A 61 22.01 -3.21 -48.74
CA GLY A 61 20.81 -3.18 -47.90
C GLY A 61 20.15 -1.79 -47.93
N PRO A 62 18.83 -1.69 -47.69
CA PRO A 62 18.10 -0.42 -47.72
C PRO A 62 18.47 0.45 -46.50
N PRO A 63 18.46 1.80 -46.62
CA PRO A 63 18.79 2.67 -45.49
C PRO A 63 17.54 2.85 -44.62
N SER A 64 17.56 2.40 -43.37
CA SER A 64 16.68 2.94 -42.33
C SER A 64 17.12 2.51 -40.92
N GLY A 65 18.18 3.16 -40.44
CA GLY A 65 18.59 3.10 -39.04
C GLY A 65 17.76 4.04 -38.17
N ALA A 66 16.45 3.82 -38.07
CA ALA A 66 15.61 4.36 -37.00
C ALA A 66 14.92 3.20 -36.30
N SER A 67 15.76 2.37 -35.67
CA SER A 67 15.43 1.06 -35.10
C SER A 67 14.35 1.10 -34.02
N CYS A 68 13.54 0.04 -34.01
CA CYS A 68 12.34 -0.26 -33.22
C CYS A 68 12.43 0.00 -31.70
N HIS A 69 13.62 0.21 -31.13
CA HIS A 69 13.84 0.45 -29.70
C HIS A 69 13.12 1.68 -29.13
N LYS A 70 12.90 2.75 -29.90
CA LYS A 70 12.13 3.91 -29.42
C LYS A 70 10.64 3.60 -29.25
N LEU A 71 10.06 2.82 -30.18
CA LEU A 71 8.68 2.36 -30.09
C LEU A 71 8.54 1.32 -28.96
N ASP A 72 9.57 0.49 -28.75
CA ASP A 72 9.57 -0.51 -27.69
C ASP A 72 9.58 0.12 -26.30
N LEU A 73 10.41 1.14 -26.06
CA LEU A 73 10.37 1.90 -24.82
C LEU A 73 9.08 2.71 -24.67
N ALA A 74 8.48 3.23 -25.74
CA ALA A 74 7.18 3.89 -25.70
C ALA A 74 6.05 2.92 -25.35
N LEU A 75 6.08 1.69 -25.89
CA LEU A 75 5.16 0.58 -25.57
C LEU A 75 5.38 0.06 -24.14
N ILE A 76 6.62 -0.06 -23.67
CA ILE A 76 6.95 -0.36 -22.27
C ILE A 76 6.47 0.78 -21.35
N ARG A 77 6.59 2.05 -21.76
CA ARG A 77 6.09 3.23 -21.03
C ARG A 77 4.56 3.30 -21.01
N LEU A 78 3.88 2.88 -22.08
CA LEU A 78 2.42 2.75 -22.18
C LEU A 78 1.91 1.56 -21.35
N ARG A 79 2.64 0.43 -21.33
CA ARG A 79 2.30 -0.77 -20.54
C ARG A 79 2.47 -0.61 -19.03
N ARG A 80 3.15 0.44 -18.55
CA ARG A 80 3.33 0.71 -17.11
C ARG A 80 2.14 1.41 -16.45
N GLN A 81 1.19 1.96 -17.21
CA GLN A 81 0.03 2.63 -16.62
C GLN A 81 -1.19 1.71 -16.65
N LYS A 82 -1.56 1.19 -15.48
CA LYS A 82 -2.72 0.29 -15.32
C LYS A 82 -4.04 0.99 -14.98
N LEU A 83 -4.09 2.33 -15.10
CA LEU A 83 -5.32 3.09 -14.85
C LEU A 83 -6.21 3.10 -16.09
N THR A 84 -7.41 2.52 -15.97
CA THR A 84 -8.44 2.53 -17.01
C THR A 84 -9.23 3.83 -17.03
N ALA A 85 -10.04 4.06 -18.07
CA ALA A 85 -11.00 5.17 -18.09
C ALA A 85 -11.97 5.12 -16.91
N GLN A 86 -12.36 3.92 -16.47
CA GLN A 86 -13.17 3.73 -15.27
C GLN A 86 -12.42 4.19 -14.00
N ASN A 87 -11.12 3.88 -13.88
CA ASN A 87 -10.34 4.37 -12.74
C ASN A 87 -10.25 5.91 -12.75
N ARG A 88 -10.14 6.54 -13.92
CA ARG A 88 -10.19 8.00 -14.03
C ARG A 88 -11.51 8.58 -13.50
N ALA A 89 -12.64 8.01 -13.89
CA ALA A 89 -13.95 8.45 -13.39
C ALA A 89 -14.03 8.31 -11.86
N GLN A 90 -13.55 7.19 -11.32
CA GLN A 90 -13.51 6.98 -9.87
C GLN A 90 -12.59 7.97 -9.15
N ILE A 91 -11.42 8.31 -9.71
CA ILE A 91 -10.54 9.33 -9.16
C ILE A 91 -11.26 10.69 -9.10
N GLN A 92 -11.95 11.08 -10.17
CA GLN A 92 -12.72 12.33 -10.24
C GLN A 92 -13.85 12.39 -9.19
N MET A 93 -14.46 11.25 -8.87
CA MET A 93 -15.48 11.16 -7.82
C MET A 93 -14.89 11.27 -6.41
N LEU A 94 -13.71 10.69 -6.19
CA LEU A 94 -13.06 10.61 -4.87
C LEU A 94 -12.25 11.87 -4.51
N LEU A 95 -11.86 12.67 -5.50
CA LEU A 95 -11.16 13.93 -5.29
C LEU A 95 -12.13 15.12 -5.33
N PRO A 96 -11.95 16.13 -4.45
CA PRO A 96 -12.67 17.40 -4.57
C PRO A 96 -12.30 18.15 -5.85
N ASP A 97 -13.20 19.00 -6.36
CA ASP A 97 -12.93 19.83 -7.56
C ASP A 97 -11.77 20.81 -7.37
N SER A 98 -11.49 21.21 -6.12
CA SER A 98 -10.34 22.05 -5.79
C SER A 98 -9.00 21.36 -5.99
N VAL A 99 -9.00 20.03 -6.16
CA VAL A 99 -7.80 19.21 -6.24
C VAL A 99 -7.54 18.79 -7.67
N ASN A 100 -6.58 19.47 -8.29
CA ASN A 100 -6.13 19.13 -9.64
C ASN A 100 -5.29 17.84 -9.62
N PHE A 101 -5.61 16.92 -10.52
CA PHE A 101 -4.82 15.71 -10.74
C PHE A 101 -4.43 15.51 -12.21
N ARG A 102 -3.34 14.77 -12.43
CA ARG A 102 -2.85 14.41 -13.77
C ARG A 102 -2.57 12.92 -13.86
N LEU A 103 -3.03 12.32 -14.95
CA LEU A 103 -2.63 10.99 -15.38
C LEU A 103 -1.45 11.17 -16.32
N GLN A 104 -0.23 10.91 -15.86
CA GLN A 104 0.96 10.99 -16.71
C GLN A 104 1.60 9.62 -16.87
N SER A 105 1.69 9.17 -18.11
CA SER A 105 2.32 7.90 -18.49
C SER A 105 3.85 8.00 -18.49
N GLY A 106 4.53 6.88 -18.28
CA GLY A 106 5.98 6.77 -18.47
C GLY A 106 6.88 7.31 -17.34
N LEU A 107 6.32 7.82 -16.24
CA LEU A 107 7.09 8.19 -15.04
C LEU A 107 7.11 7.01 -14.03
N HIS A 108 8.12 6.98 -13.16
CA HIS A 108 8.15 6.06 -12.01
C HIS A 108 7.56 6.77 -10.80
N PRO A 109 6.82 6.11 -9.89
CA PRO A 109 6.32 6.71 -8.63
C PRO A 109 7.38 7.39 -7.75
N MET A 110 8.66 7.03 -7.96
CA MET A 110 9.81 7.57 -7.23
C MET A 110 10.38 8.85 -7.89
N ARG A 111 9.96 9.18 -9.11
CA ARG A 111 10.41 10.40 -9.81
C ARG A 111 9.65 11.61 -9.28
N HIS A 112 10.40 12.63 -8.87
CA HIS A 112 9.86 13.92 -8.48
C HIS A 112 9.22 14.63 -9.67
N PHE A 113 8.00 15.13 -9.48
CA PHE A 113 7.34 16.02 -10.42
C PHE A 113 7.09 17.36 -9.73
N PRO A 114 7.70 18.47 -10.20
CA PRO A 114 7.59 19.77 -9.53
C PRO A 114 6.13 20.17 -9.27
N GLY A 115 5.83 20.58 -8.04
CA GLY A 115 4.50 21.03 -7.65
C GLY A 115 3.46 19.92 -7.44
N MET A 116 3.77 18.65 -7.72
CA MET A 116 2.84 17.52 -7.51
C MET A 116 3.39 16.47 -6.56
N VAL A 117 2.49 15.61 -6.07
CA VAL A 117 2.81 14.41 -5.30
C VAL A 117 2.19 13.20 -5.97
N VAL A 118 2.86 12.06 -5.86
CA VAL A 118 2.35 10.80 -6.40
C VAL A 118 1.37 10.19 -5.40
N VAL A 119 0.22 9.73 -5.91
CA VAL A 119 -0.82 9.05 -5.15
C VAL A 119 -1.22 7.78 -5.89
N HIS A 120 -1.33 6.67 -5.15
CA HIS A 120 -1.87 5.43 -5.70
C HIS A 120 -3.40 5.45 -5.67
N PHE A 121 -4.02 4.95 -6.73
CA PHE A 121 -5.47 4.80 -6.81
C PHE A 121 -6.02 3.92 -5.68
N ASP A 122 -5.29 2.87 -5.30
CA ASP A 122 -5.68 2.02 -4.18
C ASP A 122 -5.54 2.71 -2.82
N SER A 123 -4.69 3.72 -2.68
CA SER A 123 -4.65 4.55 -1.47
C SER A 123 -5.94 5.36 -1.32
N LEU A 124 -6.51 5.89 -2.40
CA LEU A 124 -7.84 6.52 -2.35
C LEU A 124 -8.91 5.51 -1.89
N LYS A 125 -8.93 4.30 -2.47
CA LYS A 125 -9.86 3.24 -2.02
C LYS A 125 -9.60 2.76 -0.58
N ALA A 126 -8.45 3.10 -0.02
CA ALA A 126 -8.05 2.74 1.33
C ALA A 126 -8.31 3.85 2.38
N GLY A 127 -8.96 4.95 2.00
CA GLY A 127 -9.33 6.02 2.94
C GLY A 127 -8.48 7.28 2.82
N LEU A 128 -7.48 7.33 1.93
CA LEU A 128 -6.82 8.61 1.61
C LEU A 128 -7.83 9.56 0.95
N ARG A 129 -7.96 10.77 1.47
CA ARG A 129 -8.79 11.84 0.91
C ARG A 129 -8.04 13.15 0.89
N PHE A 130 -8.54 14.08 0.08
CA PHE A 130 -8.05 15.44 -0.01
C PHE A 130 -9.15 16.45 0.38
N PRO A 131 -8.82 17.63 0.94
CA PRO A 131 -7.50 18.00 1.48
C PRO A 131 -7.04 16.99 2.55
N LEU A 132 -5.72 16.82 2.68
CA LEU A 132 -5.17 15.81 3.59
C LEU A 132 -5.56 16.14 5.03
N HIS A 133 -6.04 15.15 5.77
CA HIS A 133 -6.30 15.32 7.21
C HIS A 133 -4.98 15.69 7.93
N PRO A 134 -4.99 16.60 8.92
CA PRO A 134 -3.79 17.06 9.62
C PRO A 134 -2.90 15.93 10.15
N PHE A 135 -3.50 14.86 10.67
CA PHE A 135 -2.76 13.66 11.09
C PHE A 135 -1.90 13.05 9.96
N PHE A 136 -2.43 12.91 8.74
CA PHE A 136 -1.65 12.39 7.60
C PHE A 136 -0.48 13.32 7.29
N VAL A 137 -0.71 14.63 7.34
CA VAL A 137 0.32 15.65 7.10
C VAL A 137 1.43 15.53 8.15
N SER A 138 1.07 15.47 9.44
CA SER A 138 2.03 15.31 10.54
C SER A 138 2.85 14.03 10.40
N LEU A 139 2.21 12.90 10.06
CA LEU A 139 2.90 11.62 9.90
C LEU A 139 3.88 11.64 8.72
N LEU A 140 3.45 12.13 7.55
CA LEU A 140 4.33 12.21 6.38
C LEU A 140 5.53 13.12 6.62
N ASN A 141 5.34 14.25 7.32
CA ASN A 141 6.43 15.16 7.68
C ASN A 141 7.35 14.55 8.76
N TYR A 142 6.82 13.91 9.78
CA TYR A 142 7.61 13.25 10.84
C TYR A 142 8.58 12.22 10.26
N TYR A 143 8.10 11.34 9.38
CA TYR A 143 8.94 10.35 8.72
C TYR A 143 9.72 10.89 7.52
N ASN A 144 9.48 12.15 7.12
CA ASN A 144 10.00 12.75 5.89
C ASN A 144 9.84 11.84 4.66
N ILE A 145 8.60 11.40 4.40
CA ILE A 145 8.26 10.44 3.35
C ILE A 145 7.17 10.99 2.43
N VAL A 146 7.17 10.53 1.17
CA VAL A 146 6.11 10.90 0.23
C VAL A 146 4.88 10.00 0.42
N SER A 147 3.71 10.52 0.07
CA SER A 147 2.43 9.77 0.07
C SER A 147 2.54 8.41 -0.67
N ALA A 148 3.30 8.35 -1.76
CA ALA A 148 3.50 7.13 -2.53
C ALA A 148 4.31 6.03 -1.81
N GLN A 149 5.07 6.35 -0.75
CA GLN A 149 5.80 5.34 0.01
C GLN A 149 4.89 4.50 0.90
N ILE A 150 3.72 5.04 1.30
CA ILE A 150 2.78 4.36 2.17
C ILE A 150 1.95 3.34 1.39
N MET A 151 1.91 2.10 1.89
CA MET A 151 1.09 1.05 1.30
C MET A 151 -0.42 1.29 1.52
N PRO A 152 -1.30 0.82 0.63
CA PRO A 152 -2.74 1.06 0.79
C PRO A 152 -3.32 0.51 2.10
N ASN A 153 -2.87 -0.66 2.60
CA ASN A 153 -3.36 -1.15 3.90
C ASN A 153 -2.96 -0.26 5.08
N SER A 154 -1.86 0.47 4.95
CA SER A 154 -1.45 1.44 5.97
C SER A 154 -2.33 2.68 5.93
N TYR A 155 -2.76 3.12 4.74
CA TYR A 155 -3.82 4.13 4.64
C TYR A 155 -5.12 3.67 5.32
N ARG A 156 -5.50 2.38 5.20
CA ARG A 156 -6.65 1.85 5.93
C ARG A 156 -6.45 1.94 7.44
N ALA A 157 -5.30 1.52 7.94
CA ALA A 157 -4.99 1.55 9.37
C ALA A 157 -5.04 2.99 9.91
N MET A 158 -4.44 3.94 9.19
CA MET A 158 -4.45 5.35 9.57
C MET A 158 -5.86 5.96 9.50
N ALA A 159 -6.64 5.68 8.45
CA ALA A 159 -8.01 6.18 8.33
C ALA A 159 -8.93 5.58 9.41
N GLY A 160 -8.83 4.26 9.63
CA GLY A 160 -9.53 3.58 10.71
C GLY A 160 -9.17 4.14 12.07
N PHE A 161 -7.88 4.36 12.33
CA PHE A 161 -7.38 4.96 13.57
C PHE A 161 -7.99 6.34 13.81
N ILE A 162 -7.98 7.23 12.83
CA ILE A 162 -8.59 8.56 12.93
C ILE A 162 -10.10 8.45 13.22
N CYS A 163 -10.83 7.63 12.44
CA CYS A 163 -12.27 7.44 12.64
C CYS A 163 -12.58 6.92 14.05
N HIS A 164 -11.81 5.93 14.51
CA HIS A 164 -12.01 5.32 15.82
C HIS A 164 -11.66 6.27 16.96
N CYS A 165 -10.57 7.05 16.84
CA CYS A 165 -10.24 8.10 17.82
C CYS A 165 -11.41 9.10 17.97
N VAL A 166 -11.96 9.57 16.85
CA VAL A 166 -13.12 10.51 16.87
C VAL A 166 -14.34 9.88 17.52
N GLU A 167 -14.62 8.59 17.28
CA GLU A 167 -15.71 7.87 17.94
C GLU A 167 -15.48 7.70 19.45
N ALA A 168 -14.23 7.45 19.86
CA ALA A 168 -13.79 7.41 21.25
C ALA A 168 -13.66 8.78 21.91
N LYS A 169 -13.92 9.88 21.18
CA LYS A 169 -13.75 11.28 21.62
C LYS A 169 -12.31 11.64 21.99
N VAL A 170 -11.34 10.96 21.37
CA VAL A 170 -9.90 11.18 21.51
C VAL A 170 -9.37 11.92 20.28
N THR A 171 -8.44 12.84 20.47
CA THR A 171 -7.79 13.52 19.34
C THR A 171 -6.68 12.62 18.78
N PRO A 172 -6.70 12.26 17.47
CA PRO A 172 -5.65 11.42 16.90
C PRO A 172 -4.31 12.15 16.91
N SER A 173 -3.32 11.59 17.61
CA SER A 173 -1.96 12.12 17.72
C SER A 173 -0.91 11.12 17.22
N LEU A 174 0.29 11.60 16.90
CA LEU A 174 1.38 10.71 16.49
C LEU A 174 1.82 9.79 17.63
N ASP A 175 1.82 10.27 18.88
CA ASP A 175 2.22 9.45 20.04
C ASP A 175 1.23 8.31 20.28
N LEU A 176 -0.07 8.60 20.21
CA LEU A 176 -1.11 7.59 20.30
C LEU A 176 -1.05 6.61 19.13
N PHE A 177 -0.80 7.10 17.91
CA PHE A 177 -0.61 6.21 16.77
C PHE A 177 0.62 5.31 16.94
N HIS A 178 1.74 5.85 17.43
CA HIS A 178 2.96 5.09 17.65
C HIS A 178 2.84 4.05 18.78
N TYR A 179 1.91 4.24 19.71
CA TYR A 179 1.55 3.23 20.70
C TYR A 179 0.92 1.98 20.06
N PHE A 180 0.01 2.15 19.10
CA PHE A 180 -0.65 1.03 18.42
C PHE A 180 0.12 0.50 17.22
N PHE A 181 0.88 1.34 16.52
CA PHE A 181 1.48 1.03 15.23
C PHE A 181 2.94 1.46 15.12
N SER A 182 3.71 0.67 14.38
CA SER A 182 5.04 1.03 13.89
C SER A 182 5.00 1.18 12.38
N ILE A 183 5.56 2.27 11.86
CA ILE A 183 5.94 2.41 10.46
C ILE A 183 7.25 1.66 10.23
N ILE A 184 7.18 0.56 9.49
CA ILE A 184 8.32 -0.29 9.16
C ILE A 184 8.50 -0.42 7.63
N PRO A 185 9.73 -0.60 7.14
CA PRO A 185 9.97 -0.97 5.75
C PRO A 185 9.30 -2.30 5.39
N GLN A 186 8.52 -2.30 4.31
CA GLN A 186 8.14 -3.54 3.63
C GLN A 186 9.35 -4.01 2.80
N GLN A 187 9.57 -5.32 2.73
CA GLN A 187 10.62 -5.93 1.91
C GLN A 187 10.74 -5.27 0.52
N ALA A 188 11.98 -5.15 0.03
CA ALA A 188 12.43 -4.63 -1.26
C ALA A 188 11.53 -3.55 -1.94
N GLN A 189 12.13 -2.39 -2.26
CA GLN A 189 11.56 -1.24 -3.00
C GLN A 189 11.13 -0.02 -2.16
N GLY A 190 11.50 0.06 -0.87
CA GLY A 190 11.40 1.31 -0.10
C GLY A 190 9.98 1.76 0.28
N TYR A 191 9.00 0.85 0.19
CA TYR A 191 7.64 1.07 0.68
C TYR A 191 7.56 0.85 2.18
N LEU A 192 6.57 1.48 2.81
CA LEU A 192 6.38 1.50 4.26
C LEU A 192 5.00 0.99 4.62
N VAL A 193 4.95 0.22 5.70
CA VAL A 193 3.72 -0.32 6.28
C VAL A 193 3.54 0.15 7.71
N ALA A 194 2.34 0.62 8.04
CA ALA A 194 1.85 0.73 9.41
C ALA A 194 1.49 -0.66 9.92
N SER A 195 2.35 -1.25 10.75
CA SER A 195 2.20 -2.57 11.36
C SER A 195 1.77 -2.42 12.81
N SER A 196 0.80 -3.20 13.26
CA SER A 196 0.39 -3.19 14.67
C SER A 196 1.52 -3.64 15.58
N ARG A 197 1.72 -2.95 16.71
CA ARG A 197 2.64 -3.38 17.76
C ARG A 197 2.11 -4.63 18.45
N SER A 198 3.03 -5.48 18.91
CA SER A 198 2.67 -6.71 19.61
C SER A 198 1.83 -6.39 20.85
N GLY A 199 0.68 -7.04 21.01
CA GLY A 199 -0.24 -6.80 22.12
C GLY A 199 -1.24 -5.65 21.89
N HIS A 200 -1.06 -4.80 20.88
CA HIS A 200 -1.86 -3.60 20.65
C HIS A 200 -2.56 -3.63 19.28
N ILE A 201 -3.35 -4.67 19.05
CA ILE A 201 -4.04 -4.88 17.77
C ILE A 201 -5.39 -4.14 17.81
N LEU A 202 -5.43 -2.98 17.17
CA LEU A 202 -6.65 -2.17 17.10
C LEU A 202 -7.61 -2.65 16.01
N PHE A 203 -7.10 -3.14 14.88
CA PHE A 203 -7.90 -3.52 13.73
C PHE A 203 -7.61 -4.91 13.19
N SER A 204 -8.65 -5.56 12.67
CA SER A 204 -8.61 -6.86 11.98
C SER A 204 -9.31 -6.80 10.63
N LYS A 205 -9.25 -7.93 9.89
CA LYS A 205 -9.95 -8.16 8.62
C LYS A 205 -9.65 -7.11 7.54
N ALA A 206 -8.42 -6.62 7.51
CA ALA A 206 -7.89 -5.89 6.36
C ALA A 206 -7.70 -6.86 5.17
N PRO A 207 -7.80 -6.38 3.91
CA PRO A 207 -7.48 -7.22 2.76
C PRO A 207 -6.04 -7.76 2.85
N SER A 208 -5.85 -9.07 2.69
CA SER A 208 -4.55 -9.73 2.84
C SER A 208 -3.52 -9.29 1.79
N SER A 209 -3.98 -8.96 0.59
CA SER A 209 -3.14 -8.43 -0.48
C SER A 209 -3.95 -7.58 -1.46
N ILE A 210 -3.28 -6.61 -2.05
CA ILE A 210 -3.81 -5.82 -3.16
C ILE A 210 -2.82 -6.03 -4.28
N LYS A 211 -3.26 -6.66 -5.37
CA LYS A 211 -2.39 -6.89 -6.52
C LYS A 211 -2.26 -5.61 -7.34
N GLU A 212 -1.07 -5.40 -7.89
CA GLU A 212 -0.82 -4.40 -8.94
C GLU A 212 -1.16 -2.93 -8.58
N TRP A 213 -1.15 -2.56 -7.30
CA TRP A 213 -1.44 -1.18 -6.89
C TRP A 213 -0.31 -0.20 -7.22
N LYS A 214 0.95 -0.67 -7.23
CA LYS A 214 2.15 0.16 -7.44
C LYS A 214 2.16 0.86 -8.82
N ASP A 215 1.60 0.20 -9.83
CA ASP A 215 1.52 0.73 -11.21
C ASP A 215 0.24 1.56 -11.46
N ARG A 216 -0.64 1.67 -10.46
CA ARG A 216 -1.89 2.43 -10.52
C ARG A 216 -1.75 3.73 -9.74
N PHE A 217 -0.97 4.65 -10.28
CA PHE A 217 -0.73 5.95 -9.65
C PHE A 217 -1.03 7.12 -10.58
N PHE A 218 -1.21 8.29 -9.96
CA PHE A 218 -1.45 9.57 -10.61
C PHE A 218 -0.81 10.68 -9.78
N PHE A 219 -0.78 11.89 -10.34
CA PHE A 219 -0.16 13.05 -9.72
C PHE A 219 -1.23 13.99 -9.20
N VAL A 220 -1.08 14.48 -7.97
CA VAL A 220 -1.99 15.44 -7.33
C VAL A 220 -1.25 16.73 -7.04
N SER A 221 -1.85 17.86 -7.38
CA SER A 221 -1.37 19.18 -6.96
C SER A 221 -1.69 19.38 -5.49
N VAL A 222 -0.68 19.74 -4.70
CA VAL A 222 -0.84 20.10 -3.28
C VAL A 222 -0.06 21.39 -3.00
N PRO A 223 -0.45 22.19 -1.99
CA PRO A 223 0.30 23.38 -1.60
C PRO A 223 1.79 23.13 -1.37
N THR A 224 2.63 24.09 -1.74
CA THR A 224 4.08 24.04 -1.47
C THR A 224 4.32 23.96 0.03
N GLY A 225 5.21 23.06 0.46
CA GLY A 225 5.54 22.86 1.87
C GLY A 225 4.55 22.01 2.68
N LEU A 226 3.42 21.55 2.10
CA LEU A 226 2.44 20.75 2.85
C LEU A 226 3.00 19.40 3.32
N ILE A 227 3.62 18.64 2.40
CA ILE A 227 4.20 17.32 2.67
C ILE A 227 5.52 17.14 1.88
N PRO A 228 6.38 16.20 2.29
CA PRO A 228 7.57 15.85 1.52
C PRO A 228 7.23 15.40 0.11
N ARG A 229 8.11 15.72 -0.84
CA ARG A 229 7.93 15.42 -2.28
C ARG A 229 9.05 14.56 -2.87
N LYS A 230 10.09 14.30 -2.09
CA LYS A 230 11.23 13.48 -2.49
C LYS A 230 11.15 12.14 -1.78
N TRP A 231 11.26 11.08 -2.56
CA TRP A 231 11.34 9.72 -2.02
C TRP A 231 12.50 9.61 -1.01
N ASN A 232 12.20 9.14 0.19
CA ASN A 232 13.19 8.96 1.23
C ASN A 232 13.51 7.48 1.42
N ALA A 233 14.71 7.06 1.02
CA ALA A 233 15.15 5.67 1.16
C ALA A 233 15.44 5.27 2.62
N PHE A 234 15.65 6.25 3.51
CA PHE A 234 16.05 6.05 4.90
C PHE A 234 15.17 6.88 5.84
N PRO A 235 13.85 6.59 5.93
CA PRO A 235 12.99 7.24 6.91
C PRO A 235 13.45 6.89 8.33
N PRO A 236 13.21 7.79 9.31
CA PRO A 236 13.50 7.49 10.70
C PRO A 236 12.69 6.28 11.17
N LYS A 237 13.22 5.55 12.15
CA LYS A 237 12.49 4.44 12.77
C LYS A 237 11.32 4.98 13.58
N SER A 238 10.28 4.17 13.72
CA SER A 238 9.21 4.47 14.68
C SER A 238 9.80 4.56 16.09
N PRO A 239 9.42 5.59 16.87
CA PRO A 239 9.89 5.72 18.24
C PRO A 239 9.27 4.63 19.10
N GLU A 240 9.92 4.27 20.20
CA GLU A 240 9.26 3.51 21.25
C GLU A 240 8.21 4.39 21.94
N PRO A 241 7.03 3.86 22.28
CA PRO A 241 5.97 4.66 22.90
C PRO A 241 6.40 5.12 24.29
N PHE A 242 6.35 6.42 24.53
CA PHE A 242 6.47 6.98 25.86
C PHE A 242 5.08 7.26 26.41
N ILE A 243 4.72 6.59 27.50
CA ILE A 243 3.37 6.65 28.06
C ILE A 243 3.32 7.72 29.15
N SER A 244 2.75 8.88 28.81
CA SER A 244 2.37 9.90 29.79
C SER A 244 1.01 9.59 30.42
N GLU A 245 0.64 10.32 31.47
CA GLU A 245 -0.69 10.20 32.09
C GLU A 245 -1.81 10.51 31.08
N ASP A 246 -1.70 11.63 30.36
CA ASP A 246 -2.67 12.03 29.34
C ASP A 246 -2.81 10.96 28.24
N LEU A 247 -1.67 10.43 27.77
CA LEU A 247 -1.67 9.38 26.76
C LEU A 247 -2.29 8.08 27.29
N SER A 248 -2.10 7.76 28.56
CA SER A 248 -2.69 6.58 29.19
C SER A 248 -4.22 6.61 29.14
N GLN A 249 -4.83 7.77 29.39
CA GLN A 249 -6.28 7.91 29.32
C GLN A 249 -6.80 7.74 27.89
N ASP A 250 -6.10 8.33 26.91
CA ASP A 250 -6.42 8.19 25.49
C ASP A 250 -6.30 6.74 25.02
N ILE A 251 -5.26 6.03 25.45
CA ILE A 251 -5.07 4.60 25.17
C ILE A 251 -6.25 3.79 25.69
N ILE A 252 -6.63 3.98 26.97
CA ILE A 252 -7.76 3.27 27.58
C ILE A 252 -9.05 3.53 26.80
N ALA A 253 -9.30 4.78 26.42
CA ALA A 253 -10.48 5.14 25.65
C ALA A 253 -10.50 4.51 24.25
N VAL A 254 -9.34 4.39 23.59
CA VAL A 254 -9.22 3.80 22.25
C VAL A 254 -9.26 2.27 22.29
N GLU A 255 -8.68 1.64 23.31
CA GLU A 255 -8.72 0.18 23.50
C GLU A 255 -10.08 -0.32 24.00
N ALA A 256 -10.93 0.57 24.54
CA ALA A 256 -12.28 0.23 24.96
C ALA A 256 -13.10 -0.33 23.78
N GLY A 257 -13.36 -1.64 23.82
CA GLY A 257 -14.06 -2.40 22.78
C GLY A 257 -13.19 -3.43 22.05
N GLY A 258 -11.88 -3.45 22.30
CA GLY A 258 -10.97 -4.49 21.83
C GLY A 258 -10.55 -4.32 20.36
N CYS A 259 -10.65 -5.39 19.59
CA CYS A 259 -10.19 -5.42 18.19
C CYS A 259 -11.36 -5.23 17.23
N PHE A 260 -11.27 -4.21 16.37
CA PHE A 260 -12.36 -3.83 15.47
C PHE A 260 -12.13 -4.27 14.02
N GLN A 261 -13.19 -4.56 13.27
CA GLN A 261 -13.05 -4.80 11.84
C GLN A 261 -12.77 -3.47 11.12
N ILE A 262 -11.75 -3.42 10.26
CA ILE A 262 -11.31 -2.16 9.65
C ILE A 262 -12.24 -1.64 8.56
N MET A 263 -12.83 -2.55 7.78
CA MET A 263 -13.60 -2.19 6.58
C MET A 263 -14.82 -1.31 6.89
N PRO A 264 -15.58 -1.55 7.97
CA PRO A 264 -16.66 -0.67 8.41
C PRO A 264 -16.25 0.79 8.69
N TYR A 265 -14.99 1.09 9.01
CA TYR A 265 -14.54 2.47 9.26
C TYR A 265 -14.28 3.27 7.99
N LEU A 266 -14.19 2.61 6.83
CA LEU A 266 -13.77 3.23 5.57
C LEU A 266 -14.95 3.69 4.70
N THR A 267 -16.16 3.72 5.25
CA THR A 267 -17.32 4.27 4.52
C THR A 267 -17.19 5.79 4.37
N PRO A 268 -17.71 6.38 3.28
CA PRO A 268 -17.66 7.84 3.09
C PRO A 268 -18.20 8.62 4.30
N GLU A 269 -19.28 8.16 4.92
CA GLU A 269 -19.94 8.82 6.04
C GLU A 269 -19.04 8.88 7.27
N ARG A 270 -18.36 7.77 7.60
CA ARG A 270 -17.44 7.72 8.73
C ARG A 270 -16.18 8.54 8.47
N LEU A 271 -15.63 8.46 7.26
CA LEU A 271 -14.49 9.29 6.87
C LEU A 271 -14.82 10.79 7.01
N ILE A 272 -15.99 11.22 6.51
CA ILE A 272 -16.44 12.62 6.61
C ILE A 272 -16.66 13.02 8.08
N LYS A 273 -17.32 12.18 8.88
CA LYS A 273 -17.53 12.43 10.31
C LYS A 273 -16.21 12.59 11.06
N ALA A 274 -15.18 11.86 10.63
CA ALA A 274 -13.83 11.92 11.18
C ALA A 274 -12.97 13.05 10.58
N GLY A 275 -13.53 13.91 9.72
CA GLY A 275 -12.81 15.01 9.08
C GLY A 275 -11.86 14.59 7.95
N ILE A 276 -11.92 13.34 7.49
CA ILE A 276 -11.09 12.81 6.40
C ILE A 276 -11.74 13.16 5.06
N GLY A 277 -11.23 14.21 4.43
CA GLY A 277 -11.73 14.73 3.16
C GLY A 277 -12.93 15.67 3.31
N THR A 278 -13.31 16.31 2.21
CA THR A 278 -14.50 17.17 2.18
C THR A 278 -15.76 16.37 1.89
N ALA A 279 -16.86 16.71 2.55
CA ALA A 279 -18.17 16.18 2.22
C ALA A 279 -18.57 16.55 0.78
N ARG A 280 -18.68 15.53 -0.09
CA ARG A 280 -19.66 15.56 -1.18
C ARG A 280 -20.79 14.64 -0.74
N ILE A 281 -21.86 15.20 -0.19
CA ILE A 281 -23.13 14.48 -0.06
C ILE A 281 -23.95 14.86 -1.29
N PRO A 282 -24.12 13.99 -2.29
CA PRO A 282 -25.06 14.26 -3.36
C PRO A 282 -26.46 14.39 -2.75
N GLY A 283 -27.12 15.55 -2.87
CA GLY A 283 -28.50 15.75 -2.43
C GLY A 283 -28.75 16.72 -1.27
N LEU A 284 -27.76 17.51 -0.85
CA LEU A 284 -27.97 18.67 0.04
C LEU A 284 -27.37 19.93 -0.64
N THR A 285 -28.18 20.54 -1.49
CA THR A 285 -28.10 21.95 -1.94
C THR A 285 -29.52 22.48 -2.01
#